data_AF-A0A5C5ZFA3-F1
#
_entry.id   AF-A0A5C5ZFA3-F1
#
_cell.length_a   1.000
_cell.length_b   1.000
_cell.length_c   1.000
_cell.angle_alpha   90.00
_cell.angle_beta   90.00
_cell.angle_gamma   90.00
#
_symmetry.space_group_name_H-M   'P 1'
#
loop_
_entity.id
_entity.type
_entity.pdbx_description
1 polymer ?
#
loop_
_entity_poly.entity_id
_entity_poly.type
_entity_poly.pdbx_seq_one_letter_code
_entity_poly.pdbx_strand_id
1 'polypeptide(L)' 'MVREVKGMGKQKSYLDQYADSEYSLAFLPKVEITLWVDDARAEEVVRKVVEAARTGRMGDGKIMILPANPIEMPV' A
#
# COMPACT_ATOMS: atom_id res chain seq x y z
N MET A 1 -2.35 -9.68 7.92
CA MET A 1 -2.65 -8.55 8.83
C MET A 1 -3.13 -7.38 7.99
N VAL A 2 -4.15 -6.65 8.47
CA VAL A 2 -4.66 -5.44 7.82
C VAL A 2 -4.54 -4.30 8.82
N ARG A 3 -4.02 -3.15 8.39
CA ARG A 3 -3.85 -1.97 9.25
C ARG A 3 -4.11 -0.67 8.50
N GLU A 4 -4.61 0.33 9.20
CA GLU A 4 -4.71 1.69 8.69
C GLU A 4 -3.34 2.36 8.76
N VAL A 5 -2.93 3.02 7.68
CA VAL A 5 -1.65 3.72 7.57
C VAL A 5 -1.82 5.08 6.92
N LYS A 6 -0.79 5.91 7.06
CA LYS A 6 -0.70 7.24 6.46
C LYS A 6 0.29 7.20 5.31
N GLY A 7 -0.21 7.38 4.08
CA GLY A 7 0.60 7.34 2.87
C GLY A 7 1.07 8.73 2.44
N MET A 8 2.31 8.83 1.97
CA MET A 8 2.86 10.01 1.31
C MET A 8 3.26 9.64 -0.13
N GLY A 9 2.81 10.41 -1.11
CA GLY A 9 3.08 10.14 -2.53
C GLY A 9 2.84 11.36 -3.42
N LYS A 10 2.94 11.19 -4.74
CA LYS A 10 2.76 12.27 -5.73
C LYS A 10 1.35 12.89 -5.76
N GLN A 11 0.42 12.39 -4.96
CA GLN A 11 -1.00 12.79 -4.87
C GLN A 11 -1.22 14.18 -4.24
N LYS A 12 -0.14 14.93 -4.00
CA LYS A 12 -0.14 16.27 -3.39
C LYS A 12 -0.74 17.39 -4.24
N SER A 13 -0.84 17.25 -5.57
CA SER A 13 -1.31 18.33 -6.44
C SER A 13 -2.74 18.83 -6.15
N TYR A 14 -3.52 18.12 -5.35
CA TYR A 14 -4.87 18.55 -4.92
C TYR A 14 -4.90 19.30 -3.58
N LEU A 15 -3.78 19.43 -2.86
CA LEU A 15 -3.70 20.04 -1.52
C LEU A 15 -2.97 21.39 -1.47
N ASP A 16 -2.45 21.88 -2.60
CA ASP A 16 -1.77 23.19 -2.70
C ASP A 16 -2.69 24.40 -2.41
N GLN A 17 -3.99 24.18 -2.15
CA GLN A 17 -4.92 25.23 -1.71
C GLN A 17 -4.91 25.51 -0.19
N TYR A 18 -4.20 24.74 0.63
CA TYR A 18 -4.17 24.89 2.10
C TYR A 18 -2.78 25.30 2.62
N ALA A 19 -2.10 26.19 1.90
CA ALA A 19 -0.73 26.63 2.15
C ALA A 19 -0.60 27.68 3.29
N ASP A 20 -1.31 27.50 4.42
CA ASP A 20 -1.34 28.51 5.49
C ASP A 20 -0.99 27.97 6.90
N SER A 21 -0.26 26.85 7.00
CA SER A 21 0.41 26.50 8.26
C SER A 21 1.70 25.72 8.03
N GLU A 22 2.69 26.01 8.87
CA GLU A 22 4.10 25.57 8.77
C GLU A 22 4.34 24.05 8.82
N TYR A 23 3.32 23.20 8.78
CA TYR A 23 3.42 21.74 8.90
C TYR A 23 2.45 20.97 7.97
N SER A 24 2.28 21.39 6.71
CA SER A 24 1.42 20.66 5.76
C SER A 24 2.11 19.42 5.14
N LEU A 25 2.56 18.50 6.00
CA LEU A 25 2.75 17.10 5.62
C LEU A 25 1.36 16.44 5.57
N ALA A 26 0.63 16.70 4.49
CA ALA A 26 -0.67 16.08 4.26
C ALA A 26 -0.48 14.60 3.90
N PHE A 27 -0.68 13.74 4.89
CA PHE A 27 -0.77 12.30 4.68
C PHE A 27 -2.18 11.92 4.24
N LEU A 28 -2.30 11.06 3.24
CA LEU A 28 -3.58 10.49 2.86
C LEU A 28 -3.81 9.16 3.59
N PRO A 29 -5.02 8.90 4.11
CA PRO A 29 -5.34 7.61 4.71
C PRO A 29 -5.25 6.51 3.64
N LYS A 30 -4.59 5.41 4.01
CA LYS A 30 -4.42 4.20 3.18
C LYS A 30 -4.57 2.96 4.06
N VAL A 31 -4.81 1.81 3.44
CA VAL A 31 -4.80 0.51 4.11
C VAL A 31 -3.54 -0.22 3.68
N GLU A 32 -2.81 -0.77 4.65
CA GLU A 32 -1.72 -1.70 4.39
C GLU A 32 -2.16 -3.13 4.68
N ILE A 33 -1.89 -4.01 3.73
CA ILE A 33 -2.17 -5.44 3.82
C ILE A 33 -0.84 -6.17 3.80
N THR A 34 -0.56 -6.93 4.85
CA THR A 34 0.59 -7.83 4.94
C THR A 34 0.12 -9.27 4.91
N LEU A 35 0.68 -10.05 3.99
CA LEU A 35 0.32 -11.45 3.78
C LEU A 35 1.58 -12.27 3.49
N TRP A 36 1.64 -13.47 4.05
CA TRP A 36 2.66 -14.46 3.74
C TRP A 36 2.12 -15.39 2.66
N VAL A 37 2.93 -15.67 1.66
CA VAL A 37 2.56 -16.52 0.52
C VAL A 37 3.72 -17.45 0.20
N ASP A 38 3.40 -18.64 -0.29
CA ASP A 38 4.41 -19.49 -0.91
C ASP A 38 5.02 -18.81 -2.13
N ASP A 39 6.33 -18.99 -2.33
CA ASP A 39 7.06 -18.42 -3.46
C ASP A 39 6.43 -18.77 -4.80
N ALA A 40 5.92 -20.00 -4.94
CA ALA A 40 5.23 -20.49 -6.14
C ALA A 40 3.96 -19.70 -6.47
N ARG A 41 3.35 -19.01 -5.50
CA ARG A 41 2.09 -18.25 -5.64
C ARG A 41 2.28 -16.74 -5.64
N ALA A 42 3.50 -16.25 -5.38
CA ALA A 42 3.77 -14.83 -5.24
C ALA A 42 3.30 -14.01 -6.45
N GLU A 43 3.62 -14.45 -7.67
CA GLU A 43 3.20 -13.76 -8.89
C GLU A 43 1.68 -13.77 -9.10
N GLU A 44 1.03 -14.90 -8.83
CA GLU A 44 -0.43 -15.04 -8.93
C GLU A 44 -1.13 -14.05 -7.98
N VAL A 45 -0.68 -13.99 -6.73
CA VAL A 45 -1.25 -13.11 -5.71
C VAL A 45 -1.05 -11.65 -6.08
N VAL A 46 0.15 -11.26 -6.54
CA VAL A 46 0.41 -9.88 -6.99
C VAL A 46 -0.55 -9.50 -8.12
N ARG A 47 -0.72 -10.36 -9.13
CA ARG A 47 -1.66 -10.10 -10.23
C ARG A 47 -3.09 -9.91 -9.74
N LYS A 48 -3.55 -10.76 -8.84
CA LYS A 48 -4.91 -10.69 -8.27
C LYS A 48 -5.13 -9.43 -7.44
N VAL A 49 -4.15 -9.02 -6.64
CA VAL A 49 -4.22 -7.76 -5.88
C VAL A 49 -4.29 -6.56 -6.82
N VAL A 50 -3.49 -6.54 -7.89
CA VAL A 50 -3.54 -5.47 -8.88
C VAL A 50 -4.90 -5.43 -9.59
N GLU A 51 -5.42 -6.59 -10.03
CA GLU A 51 -6.73 -6.69 -10.68
C GLU A 51 -7.86 -6.13 -9.79
N ALA A 52 -7.84 -6.43 -8.49
CA ALA A 52 -8.87 -6.01 -7.55
C ALA A 52 -8.73 -4.55 -7.09
N ALA A 53 -7.51 -4.06 -6.90
CA ALA A 53 -7.27 -2.76 -6.24
C ALA A 53 -7.04 -1.60 -7.22
N ARG A 54 -6.69 -1.88 -8.49
CA ARG A 54 -6.34 -0.83 -9.46
C ARG A 54 -7.59 -0.11 -9.97
N THR A 55 -7.69 1.19 -9.68
CA THR A 55 -8.76 2.06 -10.20
C THR A 55 -8.34 2.78 -11.50
N GLY A 56 -7.04 2.77 -11.80
CA GLY A 56 -6.46 3.54 -12.91
C GLY A 56 -6.20 5.00 -12.57
N ARG A 57 -6.52 5.43 -11.34
CA ARG A 57 -6.27 6.79 -10.85
C ARG A 57 -4.96 6.84 -10.06
N MET A 58 -4.38 8.03 -9.97
CA MET A 58 -3.17 8.20 -9.16
C MET A 58 -3.50 7.94 -7.68
N GLY A 59 -2.68 7.12 -7.03
CA GLY A 59 -2.89 6.75 -5.62
C GLY A 59 -3.37 5.33 -5.37
N ASP A 60 -3.48 4.49 -6.40
CA ASP A 60 -3.80 3.06 -6.31
C ASP A 60 -2.85 2.26 -5.38
N GLY A 61 -1.68 2.84 -5.06
CA GLY A 61 -0.78 2.30 -4.04
C GLY A 61 0.46 1.63 -4.64
N LYS A 62 1.10 0.78 -3.83
CA LYS A 62 2.30 0.04 -4.20
C LYS A 62 2.26 -1.34 -3.55
N ILE A 63 2.81 -2.34 -4.23
CA ILE A 63 3.02 -3.67 -3.69
C ILE A 63 4.52 -3.85 -3.49
N MET A 64 4.92 -4.36 -2.32
CA MET A 64 6.31 -4.67 -1.99
C MET A 64 6.39 -6.15 -1.69
N ILE A 65 7.33 -6.84 -2.34
CA ILE A 65 7.65 -8.24 -2.06
C ILE A 65 8.93 -8.23 -1.24
N LEU A 66 8.88 -8.82 -0.05
CA LEU A 66 10.00 -8.91 0.87
C LEU A 66 10.29 -10.38 1.15
N PRO A 67 11.58 -10.78 1.26
CA PRO A 67 11.91 -12.14 1.66
C PRO A 67 11.37 -12.41 3.06
N ALA A 68 10.79 -13.60 3.23
CA ALA A 68 10.32 -14.11 4.51
C ALA A 68 11.43 -14.93 5.16
N ASN A 69 11.57 -14.81 6.49
CA ASN A 69 12.19 -15.90 7.23
C ASN A 69 11.23 -17.09 7.23
N PRO A 70 11.74 -18.34 7.31
CA PRO A 70 10.88 -19.49 7.55
C PRO A 70 10.09 -19.27 8.83
N ILE A 71 8.77 -19.19 8.71
CA ILE A 71 7.86 -19.05 9.85
C ILE A 71 7.01 -20.31 9.82
N GLU A 72 7.09 -21.11 10.89
CA GLU A 72 6.06 -22.11 11.14
C GLU A 72 4.75 -21.36 11.37
N MET A 73 3.83 -21.49 10.42
CA MET A 73 2.49 -20.98 10.63
C MET A 73 1.83 -21.84 11.72
N PRO A 74 1.31 -21.25 12.80
CA PRO A 74 0.42 -21.97 13.69
C PRO A 74 -0.82 -22.32 12.85
N VAL A 75 -0.98 -23.62 12.58
CA VAL A 75 -2.19 -24.17 11.97
C VAL A 75 -3.40 -23.93 12.86
#